data_AF-A0A0S2RSM3-F1
#
_entry.id   AF-A0A0S2RSM3-F1
#
_cell.length_a   1.000
_cell.length_b   1.000
_cell.length_c   1.000
_cell.angle_alpha   90.00
_cell.angle_beta   90.00
_cell.angle_gamma   90.00
#
_symmetry.space_group_name_H-M   'P 1'
#
loop_
_entity.id
_entity.type
_entity.pdbx_description
1 polymer ?
#
loop_
_entity_poly.entity_id
_entity_poly.type
_entity_poly.pdbx_seq_one_letter_code
_entity_poly.pdbx_strand_id
1 'polypeptide(L)'
;LLKLGGYGIIRLSQTLPTLKTDIFLPFIVLSLWGAVLASLTCLQQTDLKSLIAYSSVSHMGLVIAAMSIQTQWGLAGAMTMMIAHGFTSSALFCLANITYERTQTRIMILTRGLHSVLPMTTTWWLLACLMNIATPPSMNFTSELLIASSMFNWCPMTIILFGSLMLITASYTLHMLLSTQSGTHTLNTYIQPMHSREHLLMSLHIIPLILISLKPELVM
;
A
#
# COMPACT_ATOMS: atom_id res chain seq x y z
N LEU A 1 7.60 1.79 -11.72
CA LEU A 1 8.98 2.20 -11.33
C LEU A 1 9.49 1.43 -10.12
N LEU A 2 8.90 1.57 -8.92
CA LEU A 2 9.39 0.91 -7.69
C LEU A 2 9.63 -0.61 -7.83
N LYS A 3 8.77 -1.30 -8.57
CA LYS A 3 8.80 -2.77 -8.72
C LYS A 3 9.98 -3.26 -9.60
N LEU A 4 10.54 -2.41 -10.47
CA LEU A 4 11.74 -2.76 -11.24
C LEU A 4 12.96 -2.92 -10.31
N GLY A 5 13.05 -2.13 -9.23
CA GLY A 5 14.09 -2.27 -8.23
C GLY A 5 14.04 -3.62 -7.52
N GLY A 6 12.85 -4.00 -7.02
CA GLY A 6 12.64 -5.32 -6.40
C GLY A 6 12.92 -6.49 -7.34
N TYR A 7 12.44 -6.41 -8.58
CA TYR A 7 12.75 -7.41 -9.60
C TYR A 7 14.25 -7.50 -9.92
N GLY A 8 14.95 -6.36 -9.96
CA GLY A 8 16.40 -6.30 -10.11
C GLY A 8 17.13 -7.03 -8.97
N ILE A 9 16.70 -6.83 -7.72
CA ILE A 9 17.25 -7.54 -6.55
C ILE A 9 17.06 -9.05 -6.71
N ILE A 10 15.86 -9.50 -7.10
CA ILE A 10 15.55 -10.93 -7.30
C ILE A 10 16.48 -11.56 -8.35
N ARG A 11 16.68 -10.88 -9.49
CA ARG A 11 17.54 -11.41 -10.56
C ARG A 11 19.01 -11.42 -10.17
N LEU A 12 19.48 -10.36 -9.52
CA LEU A 12 20.88 -10.29 -9.06
C LEU A 12 21.16 -11.34 -7.97
N SER A 13 20.22 -11.59 -7.05
CA SER A 13 20.40 -12.61 -6.00
C SER A 13 20.50 -14.03 -6.55
N GLN A 14 19.95 -14.32 -7.74
CA GLN A 14 20.11 -15.61 -8.40
C GLN A 14 21.50 -15.79 -9.02
N THR A 15 22.14 -14.69 -9.44
CA THR A 15 23.47 -14.71 -10.07
C THR A 15 24.61 -14.62 -9.07
N LEU A 16 24.38 -13.97 -7.94
CA LEU A 16 25.36 -13.84 -6.86
C LEU A 16 25.39 -15.14 -6.04
N PRO A 17 26.55 -15.55 -5.50
CA PRO A 17 26.59 -16.64 -4.55
C PRO A 17 25.72 -16.32 -3.34
N THR A 18 25.14 -17.33 -2.70
CA THR A 18 24.37 -17.17 -1.46
C THR A 18 25.27 -16.57 -0.38
N LEU A 19 25.12 -15.27 -0.16
CA LEU A 19 25.87 -14.53 0.84
C LEU A 19 25.27 -14.81 2.23
N LYS A 20 26.10 -14.76 3.26
CA LYS A 20 25.60 -14.78 4.64
C LYS A 20 24.70 -13.56 4.86
N THR A 21 23.61 -13.76 5.61
CA THR A 21 22.64 -12.71 5.97
C THR A 21 23.29 -11.52 6.67
N ASP A 22 24.44 -11.70 7.32
CA ASP A 22 25.17 -10.65 8.04
C ASP A 22 25.54 -9.46 7.14
N ILE A 23 25.83 -9.71 5.86
CA ILE A 23 26.14 -8.64 4.89
C ILE A 23 24.89 -7.78 4.62
N PHE A 24 23.70 -8.36 4.72
CA PHE A 24 22.43 -7.67 4.46
C PHE A 24 21.82 -7.02 5.70
N LEU A 25 22.36 -7.28 6.90
CA LEU A 25 21.87 -6.70 8.16
C LEU A 25 21.67 -5.17 8.10
N PRO A 26 22.60 -4.33 7.57
CA PRO A 26 22.35 -2.89 7.45
C PRO A 26 21.14 -2.56 6.57
N PHE A 27 20.89 -3.32 5.50
CA PHE A 27 19.73 -3.13 4.63
C PHE A 27 18.43 -3.58 5.31
N ILE A 28 18.46 -4.66 6.09
CA ILE A 28 17.30 -5.12 6.88
C ILE A 28 16.93 -4.04 7.90
N VAL A 29 17.89 -3.51 8.65
CA VAL A 29 17.64 -2.47 9.66
C VAL A 29 17.12 -1.20 9.00
N LEU A 30 17.75 -0.74 7.92
CA LEU A 30 17.32 0.47 7.20
C LEU A 30 15.90 0.32 6.64
N SER A 31 15.57 -0.85 6.07
CA SER A 31 14.27 -1.08 5.45
C SER A 31 13.14 -1.19 6.47
N LEU A 32 13.33 -1.94 7.56
CA LEU A 32 12.34 -2.07 8.63
C LEU A 32 12.12 -0.76 9.37
N TRP A 33 13.20 -0.09 9.79
CA TRP A 33 13.10 1.18 10.50
C TRP A 33 12.55 2.28 9.57
N GLY A 34 13.02 2.31 8.33
CA GLY A 34 12.52 3.22 7.30
C GLY A 34 11.04 3.02 7.00
N ALA A 35 10.55 1.77 6.99
CA ALA A 35 9.13 1.49 6.81
C ALA A 35 8.27 2.05 7.95
N VAL A 36 8.72 1.89 9.20
CA VAL A 36 8.04 2.47 10.38
C VAL A 36 8.05 3.99 10.30
N LEU A 37 9.20 4.61 10.05
CA LEU A 37 9.30 6.07 9.93
C LEU A 37 8.42 6.61 8.80
N ALA A 38 8.44 5.99 7.62
CA ALA A 38 7.58 6.36 6.50
C ALA A 38 6.09 6.27 6.89
N SER A 39 5.69 5.20 7.58
CA SER A 39 4.31 5.03 8.05
C SER A 39 3.90 6.10 9.08
N LEU A 40 4.80 6.50 9.99
CA LEU A 40 4.56 7.59 10.94
C LEU A 40 4.44 8.94 10.23
N THR A 41 5.26 9.21 9.20
CA THR A 41 5.12 10.44 8.43
C THR A 41 3.78 10.53 7.72
N CYS A 42 3.19 9.40 7.29
CA CYS A 42 1.87 9.37 6.65
C CYS A 42 0.76 9.95 7.55
N LEU A 43 0.86 9.78 8.88
CA LEU A 43 -0.12 10.33 9.83
C LEU A 43 -0.11 11.86 9.89
N GLN A 44 1.00 12.48 9.51
CA GLN A 44 1.20 13.94 9.57
C GLN A 44 1.09 14.59 8.19
N GLN A 45 0.99 13.80 7.11
CA GLN A 45 0.89 14.35 5.76
C GLN A 45 -0.44 15.07 5.57
N THR A 46 -0.39 16.33 5.13
CA THR A 46 -1.56 17.13 4.76
C THR A 46 -1.95 16.94 3.29
N ASP A 47 -0.99 16.59 2.45
CA ASP A 47 -1.16 16.38 1.02
C ASP A 47 -1.51 14.92 0.73
N LEU A 48 -2.61 14.71 0.01
CA LEU A 48 -3.16 13.38 -0.24
C LEU A 48 -2.24 12.54 -1.15
N LYS A 49 -1.67 13.13 -2.21
CA LYS A 49 -0.74 12.42 -3.10
C LYS A 49 0.60 12.08 -2.42
N SER A 50 1.09 12.94 -1.51
CA SER A 50 2.32 12.63 -0.76
C SER A 50 2.08 11.53 0.28
N LEU A 51 0.92 11.53 0.96
CA LEU A 51 0.53 10.45 1.86
C LEU A 51 0.55 9.09 1.15
N ILE A 52 -0.05 9.00 -0.04
CA ILE A 52 -0.04 7.76 -0.84
C ILE A 52 1.40 7.40 -1.24
N ALA A 53 2.24 8.37 -1.60
CA ALA A 53 3.64 8.11 -1.93
C ALA A 53 4.44 7.56 -0.73
N TYR A 54 4.31 8.14 0.46
CA TYR A 54 4.99 7.62 1.65
C TYR A 54 4.47 6.24 2.08
N SER A 55 3.17 5.96 1.90
CA SER A 55 2.64 4.61 2.12
C SER A 55 3.25 3.57 1.16
N SER A 56 3.63 3.99 -0.05
CA SER A 56 4.34 3.11 -0.98
C SER A 56 5.80 2.84 -0.56
N VAL A 57 6.45 3.79 0.11
CA VAL A 57 7.78 3.60 0.67
C VAL A 57 7.74 2.58 1.81
N SER A 58 6.74 2.64 2.71
CA SER A 58 6.63 1.66 3.80
C SER A 58 6.42 0.24 3.27
N HIS A 59 5.52 0.07 2.30
CA HIS A 59 5.21 -1.23 1.70
C HIS A 59 6.38 -1.82 0.92
N MET A 60 7.13 -1.01 0.17
CA MET A 60 8.34 -1.48 -0.53
C MET A 60 9.52 -1.69 0.43
N GLY A 61 9.56 -1.02 1.58
CA GLY A 61 10.51 -1.32 2.65
C GLY A 61 10.39 -2.77 3.15
N LEU A 62 9.16 -3.26 3.34
CA LEU A 62 8.93 -4.67 3.66
C LEU A 62 9.45 -5.63 2.58
N VAL A 63 9.28 -5.28 1.30
CA VAL A 63 9.81 -6.07 0.18
C VAL A 63 11.33 -6.17 0.24
N ILE A 64 12.02 -5.06 0.52
CA ILE A 64 13.49 -5.06 0.65
C ILE A 64 13.92 -5.96 1.82
N ALA A 65 13.27 -5.84 2.99
CA ALA A 65 13.55 -6.66 4.16
C ALA A 65 13.37 -8.16 3.87
N ALA A 66 12.26 -8.54 3.24
CA ALA A 66 11.97 -9.92 2.89
C ALA A 66 13.00 -10.50 1.90
N MET A 67 13.37 -9.71 0.89
CA MET A 67 14.36 -10.11 -0.12
C MET A 67 15.76 -10.28 0.47
N SER A 68 16.15 -9.46 1.45
CA SER A 68 17.46 -9.59 2.12
C SER A 68 17.62 -10.84 2.97
N ILE A 69 16.52 -11.47 3.41
CA ILE A 69 16.55 -12.73 4.17
C ILE A 69 16.74 -13.95 3.25
N GLN A 70 16.42 -13.81 1.96
CA GLN A 70 16.65 -14.84 0.93
C GLN A 70 15.97 -16.20 1.21
N THR A 71 14.78 -16.20 1.82
CA THR A 71 13.95 -17.40 2.00
C THR A 71 12.90 -17.52 0.91
N GLN A 72 12.43 -18.73 0.62
CA GLN A 72 11.36 -18.97 -0.34
C GLN A 72 10.06 -18.25 0.04
N TRP A 73 9.71 -18.26 1.33
CA TRP A 73 8.56 -17.55 1.87
C TRP A 73 8.71 -16.02 1.72
N GLY A 74 9.92 -15.49 1.97
CA GLY A 74 10.22 -14.07 1.76
C GLY A 74 10.14 -13.65 0.30
N LEU A 75 10.63 -14.48 -0.63
CA LEU A 75 10.53 -14.24 -2.08
C LEU A 75 9.09 -14.25 -2.57
N ALA A 76 8.30 -15.27 -2.20
CA ALA A 76 6.89 -15.36 -2.54
C ALA A 76 6.10 -14.17 -1.98
N GLY A 77 6.36 -13.79 -0.71
CA GLY A 77 5.79 -12.61 -0.07
C GLY A 77 6.18 -11.30 -0.77
N ALA A 78 7.45 -11.14 -1.14
CA ALA A 78 7.94 -9.98 -1.87
C ALA A 78 7.28 -9.82 -3.26
N MET A 79 7.17 -10.91 -4.03
CA MET A 79 6.55 -10.92 -5.35
C MET A 79 5.06 -10.59 -5.28
N THR A 80 4.34 -11.26 -4.38
CA THR A 80 2.91 -11.00 -4.13
C THR A 80 2.69 -9.55 -3.68
N MET A 81 3.52 -9.03 -2.77
CA MET A 81 3.43 -7.63 -2.31
C MET A 81 3.66 -6.64 -3.44
N MET A 82 4.67 -6.86 -4.29
CA MET A 82 4.97 -5.96 -5.41
C MET A 82 3.79 -5.85 -6.39
N ILE A 83 3.12 -6.97 -6.68
CA ILE A 83 1.94 -6.99 -7.57
C ILE A 83 0.75 -6.35 -6.86
N ALA A 84 0.41 -6.82 -5.67
CA ALA A 84 -0.76 -6.37 -4.93
C ALA A 84 -0.68 -4.86 -4.62
N HIS A 85 0.45 -4.40 -4.10
CA HIS A 85 0.69 -2.99 -3.89
C HIS A 85 0.74 -2.19 -5.20
N GLY A 86 1.16 -2.80 -6.31
CA GLY A 86 1.10 -2.20 -7.65
C GLY A 86 -0.31 -1.76 -8.01
N PHE A 87 -1.30 -2.63 -7.80
CA PHE A 87 -2.71 -2.34 -8.06
C PHE A 87 -3.32 -1.40 -7.00
N THR A 88 -3.01 -1.58 -5.71
CA THR A 88 -3.63 -0.72 -4.68
C THR A 88 -3.11 0.72 -4.71
N SER A 89 -1.80 0.93 -4.88
CA SER A 89 -1.24 2.28 -4.95
C SER A 89 -1.71 3.03 -6.19
N SER A 90 -1.77 2.37 -7.35
CA SER A 90 -2.29 2.99 -8.58
C SER A 90 -3.77 3.35 -8.44
N ALA A 91 -4.60 2.47 -7.87
CA ALA A 91 -6.00 2.77 -7.56
C ALA A 91 -6.14 4.00 -6.65
N LEU A 92 -5.35 4.09 -5.57
CA LEU A 92 -5.35 5.23 -4.66
C LEU A 92 -4.89 6.53 -5.35
N PHE A 93 -3.85 6.49 -6.19
CA PHE A 93 -3.42 7.65 -6.97
C PHE A 93 -4.48 8.10 -7.98
N CYS A 94 -5.23 7.16 -8.56
CA CYS A 94 -6.35 7.49 -9.44
C CYS A 94 -7.50 8.13 -8.68
N LEU A 95 -7.86 7.62 -7.50
CA LEU A 95 -8.85 8.26 -6.63
C LEU A 95 -8.43 9.65 -6.19
N ALA A 96 -7.15 9.83 -5.84
CA ALA A 96 -6.54 11.13 -5.56
C ALA A 96 -6.66 12.11 -6.74
N ASN A 97 -6.63 11.59 -7.96
CA ASN A 97 -6.74 12.41 -9.15
C ASN A 97 -8.20 12.77 -9.45
N ILE A 98 -9.12 11.82 -9.29
CA ILE A 98 -10.57 12.01 -9.43
C ILE A 98 -11.07 13.08 -8.45
N THR A 99 -10.57 13.12 -7.22
CA THR A 99 -10.88 14.18 -6.26
C THR A 99 -10.23 15.50 -6.69
N TYR A 100 -8.96 15.48 -7.08
CA TYR A 100 -8.23 16.67 -7.53
C TYR A 100 -8.86 17.36 -8.75
N GLU A 101 -9.33 16.62 -9.75
CA GLU A 101 -10.00 17.20 -10.93
C GLU A 101 -11.24 18.03 -10.55
N ARG A 102 -11.89 17.71 -9.42
CA ARG A 102 -13.08 18.40 -8.92
C ARG A 102 -12.77 19.52 -7.94
N THR A 103 -11.83 19.30 -7.03
CA THR A 103 -11.51 20.25 -5.95
C THR A 103 -10.35 21.18 -6.27
N GLN A 104 -9.56 20.87 -7.31
CA GLN A 104 -8.34 21.56 -7.73
C GLN A 104 -7.30 21.73 -6.60
N THR A 105 -7.40 20.92 -5.55
CA THR A 105 -6.54 20.98 -4.36
C THR A 105 -6.12 19.58 -3.94
N ARG A 106 -4.88 19.46 -3.45
CA ARG A 106 -4.32 18.18 -2.94
C ARG A 106 -4.40 18.06 -1.41
N ILE A 107 -4.81 19.14 -0.74
CA ILE A 107 -4.83 19.27 0.71
C ILE A 107 -6.06 18.53 1.26
N MET A 108 -5.85 17.49 2.07
CA MET A 108 -6.93 16.61 2.54
C MET A 108 -8.03 17.35 3.32
N ILE A 109 -7.66 18.36 4.12
CA ILE A 109 -8.64 19.10 4.94
C ILE A 109 -9.64 19.89 4.08
N LEU A 110 -9.25 20.26 2.86
CA LEU A 110 -10.11 20.97 1.90
C LEU A 110 -10.99 20.01 1.09
N THR A 111 -10.73 18.71 1.11
CA THR A 111 -11.46 17.69 0.36
C THR A 111 -12.38 16.84 1.24
N ARG A 112 -12.90 17.41 2.34
CA ARG A 112 -13.75 16.72 3.33
C ARG A 112 -15.18 16.55 2.85
N GLY A 113 -15.88 15.56 3.41
CA GLY A 113 -17.32 15.39 3.23
C GLY A 113 -17.76 14.91 1.86
N LEU A 114 -16.88 14.23 1.10
CA LEU A 114 -17.23 13.75 -0.24
C LEU A 114 -18.27 12.61 -0.22
N HIS A 115 -18.57 12.00 0.93
CA HIS A 115 -19.59 10.97 1.04
C HIS A 115 -21.01 11.44 0.72
N SER A 116 -21.39 12.63 1.18
CA SER A 116 -22.71 13.18 0.91
C SER A 116 -22.88 13.61 -0.56
N VAL A 117 -21.78 13.94 -1.24
CA VAL A 117 -21.80 14.47 -2.61
C VAL A 117 -21.59 13.39 -3.67
N LEU A 118 -20.65 12.47 -3.44
CA LEU A 118 -20.21 11.45 -4.39
C LEU A 118 -20.21 10.05 -3.76
N PRO A 119 -21.38 9.51 -3.35
CA PRO A 119 -21.46 8.24 -2.62
C PRO A 119 -20.81 7.08 -3.39
N MET A 120 -20.93 7.05 -4.71
CA MET A 120 -20.30 6.02 -5.53
C MET A 120 -18.77 6.11 -5.57
N THR A 121 -18.17 7.30 -5.40
CA THR A 121 -16.70 7.39 -5.24
C THR A 121 -16.26 6.85 -3.90
N THR A 122 -17.11 6.96 -2.87
CA THR A 122 -16.78 6.55 -1.51
C THR A 122 -16.69 5.05 -1.35
N THR A 123 -17.47 4.29 -2.13
CA THR A 123 -17.34 2.83 -2.17
C THR A 123 -15.99 2.40 -2.76
N TRP A 124 -15.52 3.08 -3.81
CA TRP A 124 -14.18 2.84 -4.37
C TRP A 124 -13.07 3.23 -3.41
N TRP A 125 -13.21 4.37 -2.71
CA TRP A 125 -12.31 4.77 -1.63
C TRP A 125 -12.23 3.73 -0.52
N LEU A 126 -13.38 3.25 -0.04
CA LEU A 126 -13.45 2.23 0.98
C LEU A 126 -12.75 0.94 0.53
N LEU A 127 -13.06 0.43 -0.67
CA LEU A 127 -12.43 -0.78 -1.20
C LEU A 127 -10.91 -0.64 -1.33
N ALA A 128 -10.43 0.47 -1.90
CA ALA A 128 -8.99 0.72 -2.04
C ALA A 128 -8.29 0.84 -0.67
N CYS A 129 -8.93 1.51 0.30
CA CYS A 129 -8.41 1.60 1.67
C CYS A 129 -8.38 0.24 2.38
N LEU A 130 -9.44 -0.57 2.26
CA LEU A 130 -9.48 -1.92 2.84
C LEU A 130 -8.40 -2.84 2.27
N MET A 131 -8.14 -2.73 0.96
CA MET A 131 -7.02 -3.44 0.34
C MET A 131 -5.68 -2.91 0.84
N ASN A 132 -5.52 -1.60 1.04
CA ASN A 132 -4.27 -1.01 1.54
C ASN A 132 -4.00 -1.31 3.03
N ILE A 133 -5.04 -1.53 3.84
CA ILE A 133 -4.96 -2.03 5.23
C ILE A 133 -4.58 -3.52 5.27
N ALA A 134 -4.55 -4.19 4.11
CA ALA A 134 -4.33 -5.62 4.02
C ALA A 134 -5.40 -6.42 4.79
N THR A 135 -6.68 -6.10 4.56
CA THR A 135 -7.78 -6.89 5.13
C THR A 135 -7.89 -8.27 4.46
N PRO A 136 -8.17 -9.36 5.21
CA PRO A 136 -8.41 -10.67 4.60
C PRO A 136 -9.73 -10.64 3.80
N PRO A 137 -9.82 -11.24 2.59
CA PRO A 137 -8.86 -12.11 1.90
C PRO A 137 -7.98 -11.40 0.84
N SER A 138 -7.63 -10.12 0.99
CA SER A 138 -6.86 -9.38 -0.02
C SER A 138 -5.46 -9.95 -0.27
N MET A 139 -4.92 -9.75 -1.49
CA MET A 139 -3.54 -10.15 -1.79
C MET A 139 -2.49 -9.46 -0.91
N ASN A 140 -2.71 -8.19 -0.53
CA ASN A 140 -1.81 -7.48 0.39
C ASN A 140 -1.71 -8.19 1.74
N PHE A 141 -2.82 -8.76 2.24
CA PHE A 141 -2.79 -9.56 3.46
C PHE A 141 -1.93 -10.81 3.30
N THR A 142 -2.13 -11.55 2.21
CA THR A 142 -1.35 -12.77 1.96
C THR A 142 0.14 -12.49 1.86
N SER A 143 0.52 -11.39 1.22
CA SER A 143 1.93 -11.01 1.06
C SER A 143 2.56 -10.54 2.36
N GLU A 144 1.86 -9.71 3.12
CA GLU A 144 2.34 -9.23 4.41
C GLU A 144 2.48 -10.37 5.42
N LEU A 145 1.55 -11.33 5.42
CA LEU A 145 1.65 -12.52 6.26
C LEU A 145 2.85 -13.39 5.89
N LEU A 146 3.09 -13.62 4.60
CA LEU A 146 4.28 -14.36 4.13
C LEU A 146 5.57 -13.66 4.55
N ILE A 147 5.65 -12.34 4.37
CA ILE A 147 6.80 -11.55 4.79
C ILE A 147 6.98 -11.66 6.31
N ALA A 148 5.92 -11.47 7.10
CA ALA A 148 5.97 -11.60 8.56
C ALA A 148 6.49 -12.98 9.00
N SER A 149 6.01 -14.05 8.38
CA SER A 149 6.45 -15.42 8.70
C SER A 149 7.94 -15.63 8.40
N SER A 150 8.44 -15.09 7.29
CA SER A 150 9.84 -15.18 6.91
C SER A 150 10.76 -14.40 7.86
N MET A 151 10.34 -13.19 8.26
CA MET A 151 11.07 -12.33 9.19
C MET A 151 11.08 -12.93 10.60
N PHE A 152 9.95 -13.49 11.04
CA PHE A 152 9.83 -14.14 12.35
C PHE A 152 10.75 -15.34 12.47
N ASN A 153 10.83 -16.17 11.43
CA ASN A 153 11.75 -17.30 11.38
C ASN A 153 13.22 -16.88 11.41
N TRP A 154 13.56 -15.70 10.86
CA TRP A 154 14.92 -15.16 10.91
C TRP A 154 15.27 -14.57 12.29
N CYS A 155 14.41 -13.72 12.83
CA CYS A 155 14.55 -13.16 14.17
C CYS A 155 13.17 -12.88 14.78
N PRO A 156 12.75 -13.61 15.84
CA PRO A 156 11.43 -13.47 16.43
C PRO A 156 11.08 -12.04 16.91
N MET A 157 12.09 -11.26 17.31
CA MET A 157 11.88 -9.88 17.79
C MET A 157 11.32 -8.94 16.69
N THR A 158 11.47 -9.31 15.42
CA THR A 158 10.91 -8.54 14.29
C THR A 158 9.38 -8.49 14.32
N ILE A 159 8.69 -9.40 15.02
CA ILE A 159 7.22 -9.41 15.12
C ILE A 159 6.67 -8.16 15.80
N ILE A 160 7.39 -7.60 16.78
CA ILE A 160 6.97 -6.38 17.48
C ILE A 160 6.95 -5.20 16.50
N LEU A 161 7.98 -5.13 15.64
CA LEU A 161 8.17 -4.09 14.66
C LEU A 161 7.18 -4.24 13.49
N PHE A 162 6.88 -5.48 13.10
CA PHE A 162 5.85 -5.77 12.12
C PHE A 162 4.44 -5.44 12.66
N GLY A 163 4.13 -5.84 13.89
CA GLY A 163 2.85 -5.54 14.53
C GLY A 163 2.59 -4.04 14.68
N SER A 164 3.62 -3.26 15.05
CA SER A 164 3.51 -1.80 15.10
C SER A 164 3.31 -1.19 13.71
N LEU A 165 4.00 -1.70 12.69
CA LEU A 165 3.80 -1.26 11.31
C LEU A 165 2.37 -1.53 10.82
N MET A 166 1.82 -2.71 11.11
CA MET A 166 0.42 -3.05 10.78
C MET A 166 -0.59 -2.14 11.47
N LEU A 167 -0.34 -1.79 12.74
CA LEU A 167 -1.19 -0.84 13.46
C LEU A 167 -1.12 0.56 12.84
N ILE A 168 0.08 1.05 12.53
CA ILE A 168 0.27 2.38 11.96
C ILE A 168 -0.33 2.44 10.55
N THR A 169 -0.17 1.39 9.74
CA THR A 169 -0.79 1.30 8.41
C THR A 169 -2.31 1.35 8.46
N ALA A 170 -2.94 0.61 9.38
CA ALA A 170 -4.36 0.72 9.62
C ALA A 170 -4.77 2.15 10.04
N SER A 171 -3.98 2.79 10.90
CA SER A 171 -4.30 4.12 11.41
C SER A 171 -4.25 5.22 10.33
N TYR A 172 -3.20 5.28 9.50
CA TYR A 172 -3.08 6.35 8.50
C TYR A 172 -4.04 6.15 7.32
N THR A 173 -4.36 4.91 6.97
CA THR A 173 -5.31 4.60 5.88
C THR A 173 -6.75 4.93 6.27
N LEU A 174 -7.14 4.60 7.50
CA LEU A 174 -8.44 5.02 8.05
C LEU A 174 -8.47 6.54 8.20
N HIS A 175 -7.38 7.17 8.62
CA HIS A 175 -7.29 8.63 8.68
C HIS A 175 -7.49 9.27 7.29
N MET A 176 -6.84 8.75 6.25
CA MET A 176 -7.04 9.18 4.86
C MET A 176 -8.50 9.02 4.41
N LEU A 177 -9.15 7.90 4.72
CA LEU A 177 -10.56 7.67 4.38
C LEU A 177 -11.48 8.68 5.10
N LEU A 178 -11.33 8.81 6.42
CA LEU A 178 -12.19 9.68 7.23
C LEU A 178 -11.97 11.16 6.87
N SER A 179 -10.72 11.58 6.68
CA SER A 179 -10.41 12.97 6.36
C SER A 179 -10.89 13.41 4.98
N THR A 180 -11.14 12.48 4.05
CA THR A 180 -11.64 12.80 2.70
C THR A 180 -13.16 12.57 2.57
N GLN A 181 -13.65 11.45 3.09
CA GLN A 181 -15.03 11.04 2.86
C GLN A 181 -16.00 11.58 3.91
N SER A 182 -15.56 11.69 5.17
CA SER A 182 -16.43 12.09 6.28
C SER A 182 -16.35 13.59 6.59
N GLY A 183 -17.27 14.05 7.43
CA GLY A 183 -17.38 15.45 7.85
C GLY A 183 -18.26 16.30 6.94
N THR A 184 -18.33 17.59 7.26
CA THR A 184 -19.07 18.56 6.45
C THR A 184 -18.23 18.99 5.25
N HIS A 185 -18.90 19.10 4.11
CA HIS A 185 -18.25 19.57 2.90
C HIS A 185 -17.90 21.06 3.04
N THR A 186 -16.63 21.39 2.80
CA THR A 186 -16.08 22.73 3.07
C THR A 186 -16.18 23.69 1.89
N LEU A 187 -16.20 23.17 0.66
CA LEU A 187 -16.25 23.99 -0.55
C LEU A 187 -17.69 24.20 -1.00
N ASN A 188 -18.09 25.42 -1.30
CA ASN A 188 -19.45 25.69 -1.80
C ASN A 188 -19.54 25.57 -3.34
N THR A 189 -18.73 24.68 -3.92
CA THR A 189 -18.63 24.49 -5.37
C THR A 189 -19.53 23.35 -5.84
N TYR A 190 -20.12 23.51 -7.02
CA TYR A 190 -20.83 22.42 -7.68
C TYR A 190 -19.83 21.33 -8.10
N ILE A 191 -20.03 20.12 -7.59
CA ILE A 191 -19.19 18.97 -7.89
C ILE A 191 -19.89 18.10 -8.92
N GLN A 192 -19.21 17.86 -10.05
CA GLN A 192 -19.71 16.96 -11.08
C GLN A 192 -19.74 15.52 -10.59
N PRO A 193 -20.79 14.73 -10.91
CA PRO A 193 -20.88 13.33 -10.54
C PRO A 193 -19.75 12.51 -11.18
N MET A 194 -19.56 11.27 -10.69
CA MET A 194 -18.53 10.39 -11.25
C MET A 194 -18.89 9.98 -12.70
N HIS A 195 -17.93 10.13 -13.61
CA HIS A 195 -18.11 9.73 -15.01
C HIS A 195 -17.93 8.21 -15.20
N SER A 196 -18.51 7.65 -16.25
CA SER A 196 -18.36 6.22 -16.61
C SER A 196 -16.89 5.81 -16.79
N ARG A 197 -16.05 6.69 -17.36
CA ARG A 197 -14.60 6.48 -17.50
C ARG A 197 -13.90 6.24 -16.16
N GLU A 198 -14.35 6.92 -15.10
CA GLU A 198 -13.75 6.85 -13.76
C GLU A 198 -14.18 5.56 -13.06
N HIS A 199 -15.44 5.15 -13.23
CA HIS A 199 -15.91 3.83 -12.78
C HIS A 199 -15.16 2.69 -13.46
N LEU A 200 -15.02 2.76 -14.79
CA LEU A 200 -14.27 1.77 -15.56
C LEU A 200 -12.82 1.71 -15.07
N LEU A 201 -12.17 2.87 -14.90
CA LEU A 201 -10.81 2.93 -14.39
C LEU A 201 -10.67 2.23 -13.03
N MET A 202 -11.55 2.52 -12.07
CA MET A 202 -11.48 1.89 -10.75
C MET A 202 -11.77 0.39 -10.80
N SER A 203 -12.73 -0.03 -11.64
CA SER A 203 -13.06 -1.44 -11.83
C SER A 203 -11.88 -2.23 -12.40
N LEU A 204 -11.14 -1.66 -13.36
CA LEU A 204 -9.96 -2.29 -13.96
C LEU A 204 -8.77 -2.42 -13.00
N HIS A 205 -8.75 -1.66 -11.90
CA HIS A 205 -7.74 -1.84 -10.86
C HIS A 205 -8.17 -2.89 -9.83
N ILE A 206 -9.42 -2.83 -9.37
CA ILE A 206 -9.91 -3.59 -8.23
C ILE A 206 -10.32 -5.02 -8.61
N ILE A 207 -11.01 -5.21 -9.74
CA ILE A 207 -11.49 -6.52 -10.16
C ILE A 207 -10.32 -7.51 -10.38
N PRO A 208 -9.24 -7.17 -11.11
CA PRO A 208 -8.13 -8.10 -11.28
C PRO A 208 -7.48 -8.47 -9.95
N LEU A 209 -7.34 -7.52 -9.04
CA LEU A 209 -6.73 -7.78 -7.73
C LEU A 209 -7.57 -8.75 -6.88
N ILE A 210 -8.90 -8.63 -6.92
CA ILE A 210 -9.83 -9.58 -6.27
C ILE A 210 -9.79 -10.96 -6.94
N LEU A 211 -9.72 -11.01 -8.27
CA LEU A 211 -9.62 -12.28 -9.00
C LEU A 211 -8.31 -13.01 -8.66
N ILE A 212 -7.21 -12.29 -8.57
CA ILE A 212 -5.90 -12.86 -8.17
C ILE A 212 -5.96 -13.32 -6.70
N SER A 213 -6.65 -12.61 -5.81
CA SER A 213 -6.78 -13.05 -4.41
C SER A 213 -7.52 -14.37 -4.23
N LEU A 214 -8.38 -14.75 -5.18
CA LEU A 214 -9.04 -16.06 -5.17
C LEU A 214 -8.12 -17.21 -5.59
N LYS A 215 -7.04 -16.91 -6.33
CA LYS A 215 -6.05 -17.89 -6.80
C LYS A 215 -4.62 -17.33 -6.63
N PRO A 216 -4.13 -17.20 -5.40
CA PRO A 216 -2.80 -16.62 -5.13
C PRO A 216 -1.65 -17.45 -5.73
N GLU A 217 -1.88 -18.73 -6.02
CA GLU A 217 -0.95 -19.65 -6.70
C GLU A 217 -0.48 -19.16 -8.09
N LEU A 218 -1.20 -18.23 -8.72
CA LEU A 218 -0.77 -17.66 -10.00
C LEU A 218 0.42 -16.69 -9.86
N VAL A 219 0.69 -16.22 -8.63
CA VAL A 219 1.69 -15.19 -8.35
C VAL A 219 2.82 -15.71 -7.45
N MET A 220 2.49 -16.59 -6.50
CA MET A 220 3.44 -17.23 -5.58
C MET A 220 4.26 -18.30 -6.30
#